data_AF-F8KTL1-F1
#
_entry.id   AF-F8KTL1-F1
#
_cell.length_a   1.000
_cell.length_b   1.000
_cell.length_c   1.000
_cell.angle_alpha   90.00
_cell.angle_beta   90.00
_cell.angle_gamma   90.00
#
_symmetry.space_group_name_H-M   'P 1'
#
loop_
_entity.id
_entity.type
_entity.pdbx_description
1 polymer ?
#
loop_
_entity_poly.entity_id
_entity_poly.type
_entity_poly.pdbx_seq_one_letter_code
_entity_poly.pdbx_strand_id
1 'polypeptide(L)'
;MGVCNEELKKKDLNTQIQEAFKLQQDNQEALRQTQGELNTLIQELASELEMEDWEEKDNMANKKRKLKDKIKKLKEECKDWKDKAGKVSELEGKLKKAEAEVGRLEGELDEHEKTIGTAKTNYDELDRQKRQAEGDRDAWKEKKENLDAAYKNLEKEKNALQTQLTNKEKELRDKDQEVADAQKQAQAYKDFEPLKELFEIAKQGSIPSLVVRHLEEFLYEIYKDLDFTLDALAQDIADQYSKNKGDLDNPQLQKFFDTLFGLVGEKMGLERLRVQEGESYNSGLCRKLDQSMPTQGKITQVHFQGYKQKGKVKHASSVSVK
;
A
#
# COMPACT_ATOMS: atom_id res chain seq x y z
N MET A 1 -65.12 -198.04 36.57
CA MET A 1 -65.58 -196.77 35.96
C MET A 1 -65.12 -195.63 36.86
N GLY A 2 -64.17 -194.81 36.39
CA GLY A 2 -63.54 -193.72 37.17
C GLY A 2 -62.11 -193.37 36.74
N VAL A 3 -61.51 -194.18 35.86
CA VAL A 3 -60.25 -193.89 35.15
C VAL A 3 -60.56 -192.90 34.00
N CYS A 4 -59.70 -191.89 33.79
CA CYS A 4 -59.56 -191.00 32.62
C CYS A 4 -59.99 -189.51 32.67
N ASN A 5 -60.59 -188.93 33.74
CA ASN A 5 -61.07 -187.52 33.69
C ASN A 5 -60.27 -186.48 34.53
N GLU A 6 -59.45 -186.88 35.50
CA GLU A 6 -58.71 -185.93 36.37
C GLU A 6 -57.27 -185.62 35.90
N GLU A 7 -56.58 -186.56 35.25
CA GLU A 7 -55.20 -186.34 34.76
C GLU A 7 -55.13 -185.36 33.58
N LEU A 8 -56.14 -185.35 32.71
CA LEU A 8 -56.23 -184.40 31.58
C LEU A 8 -56.43 -182.96 32.07
N LYS A 9 -57.21 -182.74 33.14
CA LYS A 9 -57.41 -181.40 33.72
C LYS A 9 -56.18 -180.85 34.43
N LYS A 10 -55.37 -181.70 35.07
CA LYS A 10 -54.11 -181.27 35.71
C LYS A 10 -53.05 -180.86 34.68
N LYS A 11 -53.00 -181.54 33.53
CA LYS A 11 -52.02 -181.23 32.48
C LYS A 11 -52.33 -179.92 31.76
N ASP A 12 -53.61 -179.61 31.56
CA ASP A 12 -54.08 -178.37 30.96
C ASP A 12 -53.81 -177.14 31.87
N LEU A 13 -54.07 -177.28 33.18
CA LEU A 13 -53.80 -176.22 34.15
C LEU A 13 -52.31 -175.87 34.26
N ASN A 14 -51.42 -176.86 34.16
CA ASN A 14 -49.97 -176.63 34.25
C ASN A 14 -49.42 -175.85 33.04
N THR A 15 -50.00 -176.04 31.86
CA THR A 15 -49.64 -175.29 30.64
C THR A 15 -50.06 -173.82 30.76
N GLN A 16 -51.28 -173.55 31.26
CA GLN A 16 -51.77 -172.19 31.46
C GLN A 16 -50.93 -171.41 32.48
N ILE A 17 -50.45 -172.06 33.55
CA ILE A 17 -49.57 -171.43 34.54
C ILE A 17 -48.21 -171.06 33.92
N GLN A 18 -47.63 -171.94 33.10
CA GLN A 18 -46.36 -171.66 32.41
C GLN A 18 -46.49 -170.51 31.41
N GLU A 19 -47.58 -170.47 30.64
CA GLU A 19 -47.87 -169.37 29.72
C GLU A 19 -48.07 -168.04 30.47
N ALA A 20 -48.79 -168.04 31.59
CA ALA A 20 -48.98 -166.86 32.43
C ALA A 20 -47.66 -166.33 33.02
N PHE A 21 -46.77 -167.23 33.47
CA PHE A 21 -45.44 -166.84 33.97
C PHE A 21 -44.58 -166.22 32.87
N LYS A 22 -44.62 -166.79 31.66
CA LYS A 22 -43.87 -166.25 30.53
C LYS A 22 -44.40 -164.87 30.13
N LEU A 23 -45.73 -164.71 30.08
CA LEU A 23 -46.37 -163.42 29.79
C LEU A 23 -46.04 -162.37 30.87
N GLN A 24 -45.94 -162.77 32.14
CA GLN A 24 -45.55 -161.89 33.23
C GLN A 24 -44.07 -161.46 33.12
N GLN A 25 -43.19 -162.36 32.70
CA GLN A 25 -41.78 -162.07 32.48
C GLN A 25 -41.58 -161.14 31.29
N ASP A 26 -42.27 -161.41 30.17
CA ASP A 26 -42.26 -160.56 28.97
C ASP A 26 -42.81 -159.16 29.29
N ASN A 27 -43.88 -159.06 30.10
CA ASN A 27 -44.41 -157.78 30.57
C ASN A 27 -43.44 -157.03 31.49
N GLN A 28 -42.71 -157.73 32.37
CA GLN A 28 -41.68 -157.08 33.20
C GLN A 28 -40.50 -156.56 32.36
N GLU A 29 -40.12 -157.29 31.31
CA GLU A 29 -39.03 -156.90 30.43
C GLU A 29 -39.43 -155.71 29.53
N ALA A 30 -40.65 -155.71 29.01
CA ALA A 30 -41.23 -154.57 28.29
C ALA A 30 -41.38 -153.32 29.20
N LEU A 31 -41.79 -153.51 30.46
CA LEU A 31 -41.85 -152.42 31.44
C LEU A 31 -40.46 -151.85 31.73
N ARG A 32 -39.44 -152.71 31.83
CA ARG A 32 -38.06 -152.29 32.06
C ARG A 32 -37.47 -151.56 30.85
N GLN A 33 -37.77 -152.02 29.63
CA GLN A 33 -37.37 -151.33 28.40
C GLN A 33 -38.02 -149.95 28.29
N THR A 34 -39.33 -149.87 28.48
CA THR A 34 -40.05 -148.59 28.46
C THR A 34 -39.60 -147.64 29.57
N GLN A 35 -39.21 -148.14 30.74
CA GLN A 35 -38.55 -147.33 31.78
C GLN A 35 -37.16 -146.84 31.37
N GLY A 36 -36.39 -147.67 30.67
CA GLY A 36 -35.09 -147.27 30.12
C GLY A 36 -35.24 -146.13 29.10
N GLU A 37 -36.16 -146.30 28.14
CA GLU A 37 -36.48 -145.31 27.11
C GLU A 37 -36.98 -143.99 27.71
N LEU A 38 -37.85 -144.07 28.72
CA LEU A 38 -38.36 -142.89 29.43
C LEU A 38 -37.24 -142.13 30.15
N ASN A 39 -36.31 -142.84 30.80
CA ASN A 39 -35.18 -142.21 31.47
C ASN A 39 -34.22 -141.52 30.48
N THR A 40 -33.98 -142.11 29.31
CA THR A 40 -33.19 -141.46 28.26
C THR A 40 -33.86 -140.18 27.75
N LEU A 41 -35.17 -140.21 27.51
CA LEU A 41 -35.90 -139.00 27.10
C LEU A 41 -35.86 -137.90 28.16
N ILE A 42 -35.97 -138.27 29.44
CA ILE A 42 -35.83 -137.31 30.55
C ILE A 42 -34.44 -136.67 30.56
N GLN A 43 -33.38 -137.43 30.31
CA GLN A 43 -32.01 -136.89 30.25
C GLN A 43 -31.78 -135.99 29.02
N GLU A 44 -32.34 -136.34 27.87
CA GLU A 44 -32.27 -135.51 26.65
C GLU A 44 -32.98 -134.17 26.86
N LEU A 45 -34.22 -134.20 27.37
CA LEU A 45 -35.00 -132.98 27.69
C LEU A 45 -34.30 -132.10 28.73
N ALA A 46 -33.69 -132.70 29.77
CA ALA A 46 -32.94 -131.94 30.76
C ALA A 46 -31.70 -131.26 30.17
N SER A 47 -31.01 -131.94 29.24
CA SER A 47 -29.83 -131.39 28.56
C SER A 47 -30.20 -130.27 27.58
N GLU A 48 -31.32 -130.39 26.87
CA GLU A 48 -31.83 -129.41 25.92
C GLU A 48 -32.29 -128.12 26.62
N LEU A 49 -33.03 -128.25 27.74
CA LEU A 49 -33.44 -127.12 28.59
C LEU A 49 -32.25 -126.40 29.22
N GLU A 50 -31.19 -127.10 29.65
CA GLU A 50 -29.98 -126.44 30.16
C GLU A 50 -29.25 -125.67 29.05
N MET A 51 -29.13 -126.20 27.83
CA MET A 51 -28.41 -125.55 26.73
C MET A 51 -29.11 -124.27 26.22
N GLU A 52 -30.43 -124.26 26.14
CA GLU A 52 -31.23 -123.13 25.62
C GLU A 52 -31.13 -121.88 26.53
N ASP A 53 -31.15 -122.08 27.85
CA ASP A 53 -31.01 -121.00 28.85
C ASP A 53 -29.60 -120.37 28.88
N TRP A 54 -28.55 -121.15 28.57
CA TRP A 54 -27.17 -120.65 28.54
C TRP A 54 -26.84 -119.86 27.26
N GLU A 55 -27.32 -120.28 26.08
CA GLU A 55 -27.05 -119.62 24.80
C GLU A 55 -27.79 -118.26 24.66
N GLU A 56 -29.06 -118.18 25.05
CA GLU A 56 -29.79 -116.90 25.02
C GLU A 56 -29.19 -115.86 25.96
N LYS A 57 -28.74 -116.32 27.14
CA LYS A 57 -28.11 -115.48 28.16
C LYS A 57 -26.76 -114.93 27.70
N ASP A 58 -25.93 -115.73 27.02
CA ASP A 58 -24.66 -115.25 26.45
C ASP A 58 -24.88 -114.29 25.27
N ASN A 59 -25.85 -114.57 24.38
CA ASN A 59 -26.21 -113.68 23.28
C ASN A 59 -26.70 -112.31 23.80
N MET A 60 -27.53 -112.32 24.85
CA MET A 60 -28.00 -111.09 25.51
C MET A 60 -26.86 -110.35 26.24
N ALA A 61 -25.94 -111.05 26.88
CA ALA A 61 -24.75 -110.46 27.49
C ALA A 61 -23.85 -109.78 26.44
N ASN A 62 -23.67 -110.42 25.29
CA ASN A 62 -22.90 -109.89 24.17
C ASN A 62 -23.56 -108.65 23.54
N LYS A 63 -24.89 -108.63 23.35
CA LYS A 63 -25.64 -107.43 22.91
C LYS A 63 -25.51 -106.29 23.93
N LYS A 64 -25.66 -106.59 25.21
CA LYS A 64 -25.49 -105.61 26.31
C LYS A 64 -24.09 -105.01 26.31
N ARG A 65 -23.05 -105.81 26.08
CA ARG A 65 -21.66 -105.35 25.95
C ARG A 65 -21.49 -104.41 24.75
N LYS A 66 -21.96 -104.80 23.55
CA LYS A 66 -21.91 -103.97 22.34
C LYS A 66 -22.67 -102.64 22.52
N LEU A 67 -23.83 -102.66 23.16
CA LEU A 67 -24.59 -101.44 23.47
C LEU A 67 -23.85 -100.55 24.48
N LYS A 68 -23.23 -101.14 25.51
CA LYS A 68 -22.40 -100.40 26.47
C LYS A 68 -21.22 -99.71 25.79
N ASP A 69 -20.56 -100.39 24.86
CA ASP A 69 -19.46 -99.81 24.07
C ASP A 69 -19.94 -98.69 23.14
N LYS A 70 -21.10 -98.84 22.48
CA LYS A 70 -21.73 -97.77 21.69
C LYS A 70 -22.10 -96.56 22.54
N ILE A 71 -22.69 -96.77 23.72
CA ILE A 71 -23.01 -95.69 24.66
C ILE A 71 -21.73 -94.97 25.11
N LYS A 72 -20.64 -95.71 25.34
CA LYS A 72 -19.35 -95.10 25.69
C LYS A 72 -18.83 -94.21 24.56
N LYS A 73 -18.84 -94.70 23.31
CA LYS A 73 -18.43 -93.92 22.13
C LYS A 73 -19.28 -92.66 21.94
N LEU A 74 -20.61 -92.80 22.01
CA LEU A 74 -21.53 -91.66 21.89
C LEU A 74 -21.32 -90.61 23.00
N LYS A 75 -20.99 -91.04 24.23
CA LYS A 75 -20.64 -90.10 25.31
C LYS A 75 -19.36 -89.33 25.03
N GLU A 76 -18.36 -89.98 24.44
CA GLU A 76 -17.10 -89.35 24.02
C GLU A 76 -17.36 -88.34 22.89
N GLU A 77 -18.16 -88.71 21.89
CA GLU A 77 -18.57 -87.80 20.80
C GLU A 77 -19.38 -86.60 21.31
N CYS A 78 -20.34 -86.80 22.21
CA CYS A 78 -21.09 -85.69 22.83
C CYS A 78 -20.18 -84.72 23.59
N LYS A 79 -19.12 -85.23 24.23
CA LYS A 79 -18.13 -84.39 24.92
C LYS A 79 -17.33 -83.56 23.90
N ASP A 80 -16.86 -84.17 22.81
CA ASP A 80 -16.17 -83.48 21.73
C ASP A 80 -17.05 -82.39 21.07
N TRP A 81 -18.33 -82.69 20.82
CA TRP A 81 -19.29 -81.69 20.32
C TRP A 81 -19.47 -80.52 21.29
N LYS A 82 -19.51 -80.78 22.60
CA LYS A 82 -19.61 -79.73 23.62
C LYS A 82 -18.36 -78.84 23.64
N ASP A 83 -17.17 -79.43 23.53
CA ASP A 83 -15.91 -78.70 23.49
C ASP A 83 -15.80 -77.86 22.20
N LYS A 84 -16.23 -78.41 21.05
CA LYS A 84 -16.33 -77.67 19.78
C LYS A 84 -17.32 -76.51 19.86
N ALA A 85 -18.49 -76.69 20.47
CA ALA A 85 -19.45 -75.61 20.67
C ALA A 85 -18.89 -74.48 21.53
N GLY A 86 -18.11 -74.81 22.58
CA GLY A 86 -17.39 -73.82 23.37
C GLY A 86 -16.39 -73.01 22.53
N LYS A 87 -15.59 -73.69 21.69
CA LYS A 87 -14.65 -73.01 20.78
C LYS A 87 -15.34 -72.10 19.76
N VAL A 88 -16.49 -72.54 19.21
CA VAL A 88 -17.29 -71.70 18.31
C VAL A 88 -17.75 -70.43 19.02
N SER A 89 -18.27 -70.55 20.23
CA SER A 89 -18.71 -69.39 21.02
C SER A 89 -17.57 -68.41 21.32
N GLU A 90 -16.37 -68.91 21.63
CA GLU A 90 -15.18 -68.07 21.80
C GLU A 90 -14.76 -67.36 20.51
N LEU A 91 -14.82 -68.05 19.38
CA LEU A 91 -14.50 -67.47 18.07
C LEU A 91 -15.51 -66.40 17.66
N GLU A 92 -16.81 -66.62 17.89
CA GLU A 92 -17.85 -65.61 17.69
C GLU A 92 -17.61 -64.36 18.55
N GLY A 93 -17.18 -64.55 19.80
CA GLY A 93 -16.81 -63.45 20.67
C GLY A 93 -15.59 -62.67 20.16
N LYS A 94 -14.58 -63.35 19.62
CA LYS A 94 -13.41 -62.72 18.99
C LYS A 94 -13.80 -61.99 17.70
N LEU A 95 -14.67 -62.57 16.88
CA LEU A 95 -15.16 -61.97 15.65
C LEU A 95 -15.89 -60.66 15.93
N LYS A 96 -16.84 -60.64 16.86
CA LYS A 96 -17.56 -59.42 17.26
C LYS A 96 -16.63 -58.30 17.75
N LYS A 97 -15.57 -58.66 18.50
CA LYS A 97 -14.56 -57.69 18.95
C LYS A 97 -13.75 -57.13 17.80
N ALA A 98 -13.36 -57.98 16.84
CA ALA A 98 -12.65 -57.54 15.65
C ALA A 98 -13.52 -56.64 14.76
N GLU A 99 -14.79 -56.99 14.56
CA GLU A 99 -15.75 -56.15 13.81
C GLU A 99 -15.93 -54.78 14.45
N ALA A 100 -16.06 -54.72 15.78
CA ALA A 100 -16.15 -53.44 16.50
C ALA A 100 -14.88 -52.59 16.36
N GLU A 101 -13.70 -53.23 16.38
CA GLU A 101 -12.42 -52.54 16.21
C GLU A 101 -12.23 -52.02 14.78
N VAL A 102 -12.64 -52.79 13.77
CA VAL A 102 -12.64 -52.34 12.38
C VAL A 102 -13.52 -51.10 12.22
N GLY A 103 -14.75 -51.12 12.74
CA GLY A 103 -15.64 -49.95 12.67
C GLY A 103 -15.07 -48.72 13.38
N ARG A 104 -14.35 -48.90 14.50
CA ARG A 104 -13.65 -47.81 15.20
C ARG A 104 -12.53 -47.22 14.33
N LEU A 105 -11.69 -48.08 13.74
CA LEU A 105 -10.57 -47.66 12.90
C LEU A 105 -11.03 -46.99 11.60
N GLU A 106 -12.12 -47.45 11.00
CA GLU A 106 -12.75 -46.79 9.84
C GLU A 106 -13.21 -45.37 10.20
N GLY A 107 -13.82 -45.19 11.38
CA GLY A 107 -14.20 -43.86 11.87
C GLY A 107 -13.02 -42.93 12.10
N GLU A 108 -11.92 -43.42 12.68
CA GLU A 108 -10.69 -42.64 12.88
C GLU A 108 -10.02 -42.27 11.55
N LEU A 109 -10.05 -43.17 10.57
CA LEU A 109 -9.53 -42.92 9.22
C LEU A 109 -10.31 -41.78 8.56
N ASP A 110 -11.63 -41.82 8.59
CA ASP A 110 -12.49 -40.75 8.04
C ASP A 110 -12.23 -39.38 8.70
N GLU A 111 -12.00 -39.35 10.01
CA GLU A 111 -11.69 -38.12 10.74
C GLU A 111 -10.30 -37.57 10.37
N HIS A 112 -9.31 -38.45 10.24
CA HIS A 112 -7.98 -38.07 9.77
C HIS A 112 -8.00 -37.54 8.33
N GLU A 113 -8.76 -38.16 7.43
CA GLU A 113 -8.90 -37.66 6.04
C GLU A 113 -9.51 -36.26 5.99
N LYS A 114 -10.56 -36.00 6.79
CA LYS A 114 -11.15 -34.66 6.92
C LYS A 114 -10.16 -33.64 7.47
N THR A 115 -9.38 -34.04 8.47
CA THR A 115 -8.34 -33.19 9.08
C THR A 115 -7.25 -32.85 8.06
N ILE A 116 -6.79 -33.83 7.29
CA ILE A 116 -5.81 -33.64 6.21
C ILE A 116 -6.36 -32.71 5.12
N GLY A 117 -7.61 -32.89 4.71
CA GLY A 117 -8.26 -32.01 3.73
C GLY A 117 -8.36 -30.55 4.20
N THR A 118 -8.67 -30.35 5.48
CA THR A 118 -8.71 -29.01 6.10
C THR A 118 -7.30 -28.40 6.17
N ALA A 119 -6.31 -29.17 6.59
CA ALA A 119 -4.92 -28.72 6.67
C ALA A 119 -4.38 -28.33 5.28
N LYS A 120 -4.73 -29.07 4.23
CA LYS A 120 -4.34 -28.76 2.85
C LYS A 120 -4.94 -27.43 2.37
N THR A 121 -6.23 -27.22 2.63
CA THR A 121 -6.89 -25.94 2.30
C THR A 121 -6.23 -24.76 3.02
N ASN A 122 -5.91 -24.92 4.30
CA ASN A 122 -5.21 -23.89 5.07
C ASN A 122 -3.80 -23.62 4.54
N TYR A 123 -3.08 -24.66 4.13
CA TYR A 123 -1.76 -24.52 3.51
C TYR A 123 -1.83 -23.72 2.20
N ASP A 124 -2.79 -24.03 1.33
CA ASP A 124 -2.95 -23.34 0.05
C ASP A 124 -3.28 -21.84 0.26
N GLU A 125 -4.12 -21.50 1.24
CA GLU A 125 -4.42 -20.10 1.58
C GLU A 125 -3.19 -19.38 2.16
N LEU A 126 -2.43 -20.03 3.05
CA LEU A 126 -1.19 -19.45 3.58
C LEU A 126 -0.14 -19.23 2.48
N ASP A 127 -0.01 -20.15 1.53
CA ASP A 127 0.90 -19.97 0.38
C ASP A 127 0.46 -18.80 -0.50
N ARG A 128 -0.86 -18.63 -0.71
CA ARG A 128 -1.42 -17.49 -1.42
C ARG A 128 -1.10 -16.17 -0.71
N GLN A 129 -1.32 -16.11 0.60
CA GLN A 129 -1.01 -14.92 1.41
C GLN A 129 0.48 -14.60 1.39
N LYS A 130 1.34 -15.63 1.47
CA LYS A 130 2.79 -15.45 1.38
C LYS A 130 3.19 -14.82 0.04
N ARG A 131 2.69 -15.34 -1.09
CA ARG A 131 2.97 -14.79 -2.43
C ARG A 131 2.49 -13.34 -2.56
N GLN A 132 1.33 -13.02 -2.00
CA GLN A 132 0.81 -11.65 -1.99
C GLN A 132 1.73 -10.72 -1.18
N ALA A 133 2.14 -11.13 0.02
CA ALA A 133 3.04 -10.36 0.87
C ALA A 133 4.43 -10.17 0.21
N GLU A 134 4.93 -11.18 -0.52
CA GLU A 134 6.16 -11.06 -1.30
C GLU A 134 6.02 -10.03 -2.44
N GLY A 135 4.89 -10.04 -3.15
CA GLY A 135 4.59 -9.04 -4.18
C GLY A 135 4.49 -7.62 -3.61
N ASP A 136 3.80 -7.45 -2.49
CA ASP A 136 3.70 -6.15 -1.80
C ASP A 136 5.07 -5.64 -1.35
N ARG A 137 5.90 -6.53 -0.78
CA ARG A 137 7.29 -6.20 -0.38
C ARG A 137 8.10 -5.69 -1.57
N ASP A 138 8.02 -6.35 -2.71
CA ASP A 138 8.79 -5.98 -3.90
C ASP A 138 8.33 -4.63 -4.46
N ALA A 139 7.01 -4.38 -4.48
CA ALA A 139 6.46 -3.07 -4.85
C ALA A 139 6.90 -1.95 -3.90
N TRP A 140 6.92 -2.21 -2.59
CA TRP A 140 7.43 -1.24 -1.60
C TRP A 140 8.92 -0.96 -1.78
N LYS A 141 9.71 -1.97 -2.14
CA LYS A 141 11.13 -1.82 -2.41
C LYS A 141 11.37 -0.92 -3.62
N GLU A 142 10.65 -1.16 -4.72
CA GLU A 142 10.73 -0.31 -5.92
C GLU A 142 10.32 1.14 -5.62
N LYS A 143 9.21 1.32 -4.89
CA LYS A 143 8.75 2.65 -4.49
C LYS A 143 9.78 3.39 -3.63
N LYS A 144 10.47 2.69 -2.74
CA LYS A 144 11.55 3.26 -1.92
C LYS A 144 12.74 3.69 -2.78
N GLU A 145 13.18 2.84 -3.70
CA GLU A 145 14.30 3.17 -4.60
C GLU A 145 13.98 4.40 -5.48
N ASN A 146 12.76 4.50 -5.98
CA ASN A 146 12.28 5.66 -6.73
C ASN A 146 12.25 6.94 -5.87
N LEU A 147 11.79 6.85 -4.63
CA LEU A 147 11.79 7.99 -3.70
C LEU A 147 13.21 8.44 -3.34
N ASP A 148 14.13 7.50 -3.11
CA ASP A 148 15.54 7.80 -2.82
C ASP A 148 16.21 8.50 -4.02
N ALA A 149 15.90 8.08 -5.24
CA ALA A 149 16.37 8.73 -6.46
C ALA A 149 15.80 10.16 -6.60
N ALA A 150 14.50 10.34 -6.37
CA ALA A 150 13.84 11.64 -6.40
C ALA A 150 14.43 12.60 -5.34
N TYR A 151 14.69 12.11 -4.13
CA TYR A 151 15.30 12.87 -3.05
C TYR A 151 16.70 13.38 -3.44
N LYS A 152 17.55 12.50 -3.97
CA LYS A 152 18.90 12.88 -4.44
C LYS A 152 18.86 13.93 -5.56
N ASN A 153 17.86 13.88 -6.43
CA ASN A 153 17.69 14.90 -7.47
C ASN A 153 17.27 16.25 -6.91
N LEU A 154 16.29 16.27 -5.99
CA LEU A 154 15.88 17.49 -5.30
C LEU A 154 17.02 18.11 -4.49
N GLU A 155 17.86 17.29 -3.86
CA GLU A 155 19.03 17.78 -3.12
C GLU A 155 20.05 18.45 -4.05
N LYS A 156 20.30 17.88 -5.24
CA LYS A 156 21.14 18.51 -6.26
C LYS A 156 20.55 19.83 -6.75
N GLU A 157 19.24 19.87 -7.02
CA GLU A 157 18.54 21.07 -7.46
C GLU A 157 18.60 22.18 -6.41
N LYS A 158 18.36 21.84 -5.13
CA LYS A 158 18.50 22.78 -4.01
C LYS A 158 19.91 23.36 -3.94
N ASN A 159 20.94 22.54 -4.07
CA ASN A 159 22.33 23.01 -4.03
C ASN A 159 22.67 23.92 -5.23
N ALA A 160 22.14 23.60 -6.42
CA ALA A 160 22.29 24.43 -7.61
C ALA A 160 21.60 25.80 -7.43
N LEU A 161 20.36 25.81 -6.95
CA LEU A 161 19.61 27.04 -6.66
C LEU A 161 20.28 27.89 -5.58
N GLN A 162 20.81 27.25 -4.53
CA GLN A 162 21.55 27.97 -3.48
C GLN A 162 22.79 28.66 -4.07
N THR A 163 23.53 27.98 -4.95
CA THR A 163 24.68 28.56 -5.64
C THR A 163 24.26 29.75 -6.52
N GLN A 164 23.18 29.59 -7.29
CA GLN A 164 22.64 30.68 -8.11
C GLN A 164 22.23 31.89 -7.27
N LEU A 165 21.57 31.67 -6.12
CA LEU A 165 21.19 32.73 -5.19
C LEU A 165 22.41 33.49 -4.69
N THR A 166 23.44 32.78 -4.22
CA THR A 166 24.68 33.43 -3.72
C THR A 166 25.38 34.24 -4.80
N ASN A 167 25.38 33.77 -6.05
CA ASN A 167 25.94 34.51 -7.18
C ASN A 167 25.11 35.76 -7.48
N LYS A 168 23.78 35.66 -7.48
CA LYS A 168 22.87 36.80 -7.70
C LYS A 168 22.97 37.85 -6.59
N GLU A 169 23.12 37.44 -5.33
CA GLU A 169 23.37 38.35 -4.21
C GLU A 169 24.71 39.08 -4.34
N LYS A 170 25.73 38.43 -4.93
CA LYS A 170 26.99 39.09 -5.24
C LYS A 170 26.82 40.11 -6.37
N GLU A 171 26.21 39.71 -7.49
CA GLU A 171 25.93 40.61 -8.62
C GLU A 171 25.11 41.83 -8.19
N LEU A 172 24.14 41.66 -7.29
CA LEU A 172 23.33 42.75 -6.75
C LEU A 172 24.19 43.74 -5.95
N ARG A 173 25.05 43.24 -5.05
CA ARG A 173 25.96 44.08 -4.27
C ARG A 173 26.93 44.87 -5.15
N ASP A 174 27.46 44.23 -6.17
CA ASP A 174 28.37 44.88 -7.13
C ASP A 174 27.63 46.03 -7.86
N LYS A 175 26.39 45.79 -8.30
CA LYS A 175 25.55 46.84 -8.93
C LYS A 175 25.14 47.95 -7.98
N ASP A 176 24.78 47.64 -6.73
CA ASP A 176 24.44 48.66 -5.73
C ASP A 176 25.64 49.58 -5.48
N GLN A 177 26.86 49.03 -5.49
CA GLN A 177 28.08 49.81 -5.40
C GLN A 177 28.29 50.69 -6.65
N GLU A 178 28.11 50.15 -7.85
CA GLU A 178 28.17 50.94 -9.10
C GLU A 178 27.17 52.10 -9.10
N VAL A 179 25.92 51.86 -8.65
CA VAL A 179 24.90 52.89 -8.54
C VAL A 179 25.30 53.96 -7.52
N ALA A 180 25.81 53.56 -6.35
CA ALA A 180 26.27 54.49 -5.33
C ALA A 180 27.42 55.38 -5.85
N ASP A 181 28.34 54.82 -6.62
CA ASP A 181 29.47 55.57 -7.18
C ASP A 181 29.01 56.48 -8.33
N ALA A 182 28.10 56.03 -9.19
CA ALA A 182 27.47 56.88 -10.21
C ALA A 182 26.69 58.05 -9.59
N GLN A 183 25.98 57.82 -8.48
CA GLN A 183 25.28 58.87 -7.73
C GLN A 183 26.24 59.90 -7.14
N LYS A 184 27.36 59.45 -6.54
CA LYS A 184 28.40 60.37 -6.06
C LYS A 184 28.97 61.20 -7.20
N GLN A 185 29.23 60.58 -8.36
CA GLN A 185 29.73 61.27 -9.53
C GLN A 185 28.71 62.31 -10.03
N ALA A 186 27.44 61.94 -10.18
CA ALA A 186 26.39 62.87 -10.56
C ALA A 186 26.26 64.04 -9.58
N GLN A 187 26.36 63.77 -8.27
CA GLN A 187 26.32 64.80 -7.23
C GLN A 187 27.52 65.74 -7.31
N ALA A 188 28.71 65.25 -7.67
CA ALA A 188 29.91 66.07 -7.86
C ALA A 188 29.79 67.03 -9.06
N TYR A 189 29.00 66.68 -10.07
CA TYR A 189 28.76 67.52 -11.25
C TYR A 189 27.50 68.39 -11.17
N LYS A 190 26.75 68.36 -10.06
CA LYS A 190 25.50 69.10 -9.90
C LYS A 190 25.64 70.61 -10.15
N ASP A 191 26.76 71.19 -9.76
CA ASP A 191 27.04 72.62 -9.92
C ASP A 191 27.29 73.03 -11.39
N PHE A 192 27.49 72.06 -12.29
CA PHE A 192 27.66 72.28 -13.72
C PHE A 192 26.37 72.07 -14.53
N GLU A 193 25.26 71.65 -13.92
CA GLU A 193 23.98 71.47 -14.63
C GLU A 193 23.50 72.77 -15.30
N PRO A 194 23.57 73.96 -14.67
CA PRO A 194 23.22 75.21 -15.34
C PRO A 194 24.09 75.50 -16.57
N LEU A 195 25.37 75.11 -16.55
CA LEU A 195 26.28 75.29 -17.67
C LEU A 195 25.93 74.38 -18.85
N LYS A 196 25.51 73.15 -18.55
CA LYS A 196 25.01 72.18 -19.54
C LYS A 196 23.68 72.63 -20.15
N GLU A 197 22.76 73.15 -19.35
CA GLU A 197 21.52 73.74 -19.84
C GLU A 197 21.78 74.91 -20.81
N LEU A 198 22.72 75.80 -20.44
CA LEU A 198 23.14 76.91 -21.30
C LEU A 198 23.73 76.42 -22.63
N PHE A 199 24.60 75.41 -22.59
CA PHE A 199 25.20 74.85 -23.80
C PHE A 199 24.15 74.21 -24.74
N GLU A 200 23.18 73.46 -24.20
CA GLU A 200 22.13 72.86 -25.02
C GLU A 200 21.19 73.92 -25.64
N ILE A 201 20.86 74.99 -24.92
CA ILE A 201 20.07 76.10 -25.48
C ILE A 201 20.83 76.78 -26.63
N ALA A 202 22.14 77.02 -26.48
CA ALA A 202 22.94 77.61 -27.54
C ALA A 202 23.09 76.68 -28.76
N LYS A 203 23.25 75.38 -28.54
CA LYS A 203 23.38 74.37 -29.61
C LYS A 203 22.13 74.25 -30.48
N GLN A 204 20.95 74.51 -29.93
CA GLN A 204 19.69 74.53 -30.68
C GLN A 204 19.60 75.68 -31.71
N GLY A 205 20.63 76.54 -31.79
CA GLY A 205 20.64 77.70 -32.69
C GLY A 205 19.69 78.80 -32.24
N SER A 206 19.21 78.70 -31.00
CA SER A 206 18.23 79.62 -30.42
C SER A 206 18.86 80.91 -29.90
N ILE A 207 20.16 81.15 -30.11
CA ILE A 207 20.80 82.41 -29.72
C ILE A 207 21.51 82.94 -30.98
N PRO A 208 20.96 83.98 -31.65
CA PRO A 208 21.46 84.44 -32.95
C PRO A 208 22.95 84.83 -32.99
N SER A 209 23.52 85.21 -31.84
CA SER A 209 24.92 85.60 -31.67
C SER A 209 25.86 84.47 -31.25
N LEU A 210 25.34 83.29 -30.90
CA LEU A 210 26.09 82.16 -30.34
C LEU A 210 25.76 80.89 -31.14
N VAL A 211 26.39 80.75 -32.31
CA VAL A 211 26.35 79.50 -33.08
C VAL A 211 27.56 78.66 -32.69
N VAL A 212 27.35 77.68 -31.82
CA VAL A 212 28.46 76.90 -31.28
C VAL A 212 28.27 75.41 -31.48
N ARG A 213 29.33 74.71 -31.87
CA ARG A 213 29.33 73.26 -32.11
C ARG A 213 29.98 72.47 -30.97
N HIS A 214 30.92 73.10 -30.26
CA HIS A 214 31.71 72.47 -29.20
C HIS A 214 31.65 73.26 -27.88
N LEU A 215 31.68 72.56 -26.75
CA LEU A 215 31.58 73.19 -25.42
C LEU A 215 32.72 74.19 -25.15
N GLU A 216 33.92 73.92 -25.63
CA GLU A 216 35.09 74.78 -25.42
C GLU A 216 34.94 76.14 -26.14
N GLU A 217 34.49 76.10 -27.39
CA GLU A 217 34.13 77.29 -28.16
C GLU A 217 33.01 78.08 -27.45
N PHE A 218 32.06 77.37 -26.84
CA PHE A 218 30.92 77.99 -26.18
C PHE A 218 31.35 78.75 -24.94
N LEU A 219 32.18 78.12 -24.11
CA LEU A 219 32.75 78.76 -22.94
C LEU A 219 33.61 79.96 -23.36
N TYR A 220 34.45 79.81 -24.39
CA TYR A 220 35.26 80.93 -24.88
C TYR A 220 34.38 82.10 -25.36
N GLU A 221 33.34 81.84 -26.16
CA GLU A 221 32.48 82.86 -26.72
C GLU A 221 31.64 83.60 -25.66
N ILE A 222 31.19 82.91 -24.61
CA ILE A 222 30.46 83.55 -23.49
C ILE A 222 31.41 84.33 -22.57
N TYR A 223 32.57 83.76 -22.26
CA TYR A 223 33.46 84.33 -21.24
C TYR A 223 34.48 85.33 -21.80
N LYS A 224 34.69 85.41 -23.13
CA LYS A 224 35.63 86.38 -23.74
C LYS A 224 35.30 87.82 -23.38
N ASP A 225 34.02 88.16 -23.33
CA ASP A 225 33.51 89.46 -22.88
C ASP A 225 32.11 89.28 -22.30
N LEU A 226 32.08 88.83 -21.05
CA LEU A 226 30.85 88.47 -20.34
C LEU A 226 29.97 89.70 -20.08
N ASP A 227 30.57 90.87 -19.86
CA ASP A 227 29.85 92.14 -19.68
C ASP A 227 29.12 92.53 -20.97
N PHE A 228 29.82 92.49 -22.10
CA PHE A 228 29.22 92.76 -23.41
C PHE A 228 28.15 91.73 -23.76
N THR A 229 28.40 90.45 -23.50
CA THR A 229 27.47 89.36 -23.83
C THR A 229 26.14 89.51 -23.07
N LEU A 230 26.19 89.81 -21.78
CA LEU A 230 24.98 90.07 -20.98
C LEU A 230 24.24 91.32 -21.46
N ASP A 231 24.96 92.44 -21.67
CA ASP A 231 24.36 93.70 -22.11
C ASP A 231 23.71 93.53 -23.51
N ALA A 232 24.35 92.79 -24.43
CA ALA A 232 23.84 92.52 -25.77
C ALA A 232 22.61 91.61 -25.76
N LEU A 233 22.60 90.55 -24.96
CA LEU A 233 21.45 89.65 -24.81
C LEU A 233 20.24 90.38 -24.22
N ALA A 234 20.46 91.19 -23.18
CA ALA A 234 19.40 91.98 -22.57
C ALA A 234 18.79 92.99 -23.57
N GLN A 235 19.63 93.63 -24.38
CA GLN A 235 19.17 94.52 -25.45
C GLN A 235 18.37 93.79 -26.53
N ASP A 236 18.82 92.62 -27.00
CA ASP A 236 18.10 91.85 -28.00
C ASP A 236 16.71 91.40 -27.50
N ILE A 237 16.64 90.93 -26.25
CA ILE A 237 15.37 90.58 -25.58
C ILE A 237 14.44 91.79 -25.51
N ALA A 238 14.95 92.93 -25.02
CA ALA A 238 14.15 94.15 -24.88
C ALA A 238 13.66 94.68 -26.23
N ASP A 239 14.50 94.62 -27.27
CA ASP A 239 14.17 95.02 -28.63
C ASP A 239 13.09 94.13 -29.24
N GLN A 240 13.15 92.81 -29.04
CA GLN A 240 12.12 91.88 -29.51
C GLN A 240 10.77 92.16 -28.82
N TYR A 241 10.75 92.32 -27.50
CA TYR A 241 9.53 92.69 -26.77
C TYR A 241 8.95 94.03 -27.24
N SER A 242 9.81 95.01 -27.57
CA SER A 242 9.37 96.31 -28.09
C SER A 242 8.78 96.19 -29.50
N LYS A 243 9.42 95.43 -30.40
CA LYS A 243 8.98 95.24 -31.80
C LYS A 243 7.69 94.43 -31.90
N ASN A 244 7.51 93.43 -31.03
CA ASN A 244 6.43 92.46 -31.11
C ASN A 244 5.33 92.67 -30.05
N LYS A 245 5.15 93.91 -29.58
CA LYS A 245 4.06 94.30 -28.66
C LYS A 245 3.96 93.45 -27.38
N GLY A 246 5.10 93.02 -26.85
CA GLY A 246 5.15 92.25 -25.59
C GLY A 246 5.37 90.73 -25.76
N ASP A 247 5.49 90.22 -26.98
CA ASP A 247 5.86 88.83 -27.23
C ASP A 247 7.35 88.68 -27.58
N LEU A 248 7.95 87.55 -27.21
CA LEU A 248 9.33 87.21 -27.56
C LEU A 248 9.33 86.20 -28.70
N ASP A 249 9.99 86.52 -29.82
CA ASP A 249 10.10 85.60 -30.97
C ASP A 249 10.83 84.31 -30.60
N ASN A 250 11.74 84.42 -29.62
CA ASN A 250 12.53 83.31 -29.15
C ASN A 250 12.50 83.19 -27.61
N PRO A 251 11.55 82.40 -27.07
CA PRO A 251 11.43 82.17 -25.62
C PRO A 251 12.69 81.59 -24.96
N GLN A 252 13.54 80.87 -25.72
CA GLN A 252 14.77 80.30 -25.18
C GLN A 252 15.84 81.36 -24.88
N LEU A 253 15.76 82.53 -25.51
CA LEU A 253 16.69 83.64 -25.29
C LEU A 253 16.57 84.20 -23.86
N GLN A 254 15.34 84.38 -23.38
CA GLN A 254 15.07 84.79 -22.00
C GLN A 254 15.60 83.75 -21.01
N LYS A 255 15.31 82.47 -21.24
CA LYS A 255 15.77 81.36 -20.40
C LYS A 255 17.31 81.30 -20.36
N PHE A 256 17.96 81.46 -21.50
CA PHE A 256 19.42 81.51 -21.59
C PHE A 256 20.01 82.68 -20.81
N PHE A 257 19.43 83.88 -20.96
CA PHE A 257 19.85 85.05 -20.20
C PHE A 257 19.71 84.84 -18.70
N ASP A 258 18.57 84.32 -18.24
CA ASP A 258 18.30 84.10 -16.81
C ASP A 258 19.26 83.04 -16.21
N THR A 259 19.53 81.94 -16.92
CA THR A 259 20.48 80.92 -16.47
C THR A 259 21.91 81.45 -16.45
N LEU A 260 22.33 82.22 -17.46
CA LEU A 260 23.67 82.83 -17.50
C LEU A 260 23.84 83.88 -16.40
N PHE A 261 22.84 84.74 -16.24
CA PHE A 261 22.77 85.76 -15.19
C PHE A 261 22.87 85.15 -13.79
N GLY A 262 22.18 84.02 -13.55
CA GLY A 262 22.28 83.27 -12.30
C GLY A 262 23.66 82.67 -12.06
N LEU A 263 24.27 82.08 -13.10
CA LEU A 263 25.59 81.45 -13.02
C LEU A 263 26.71 82.44 -12.66
N VAL A 264 26.64 83.66 -13.21
CA VAL A 264 27.71 84.67 -13.06
C VAL A 264 27.35 85.79 -12.08
N GLY A 265 26.11 85.81 -11.59
CA GLY A 265 25.54 86.93 -10.83
C GLY A 265 26.31 87.28 -9.57
N GLU A 266 26.67 86.29 -8.76
CA GLU A 266 27.44 86.51 -7.53
C GLU A 266 28.84 87.06 -7.83
N LYS A 267 29.55 86.46 -8.78
CA LYS A 267 30.91 86.88 -9.17
C LYS A 267 30.93 88.29 -9.77
N MET A 268 29.90 88.64 -10.53
CA MET A 268 29.81 89.90 -11.26
C MET A 268 29.10 91.02 -10.47
N GLY A 269 28.52 90.70 -9.30
CA GLY A 269 27.73 91.63 -8.48
C GLY A 269 26.47 92.11 -9.21
N LEU A 270 25.76 91.19 -9.86
CA LEU A 270 24.55 91.47 -10.62
C LEU A 270 23.31 91.40 -9.72
N GLU A 271 22.42 92.38 -9.88
CA GLU A 271 21.17 92.45 -9.13
C GLU A 271 20.01 92.80 -10.06
N ARG A 272 18.91 92.06 -9.99
CA ARG A 272 17.69 92.38 -10.75
C ARG A 272 17.05 93.67 -10.24
N LEU A 273 16.53 94.48 -11.16
CA LEU A 273 15.75 95.67 -10.81
C LEU A 273 14.43 95.25 -10.19
N ARG A 274 14.08 95.81 -9.02
CA ARG A 274 12.79 95.57 -8.37
C ARG A 274 11.70 96.33 -9.12
N VAL A 275 10.94 95.65 -9.97
CA VAL A 275 9.83 96.21 -10.76
C VAL A 275 8.67 95.23 -10.71
N GLN A 276 7.46 95.70 -10.39
CA GLN A 276 6.26 94.88 -10.30
C GLN A 276 5.07 95.53 -11.02
N GLU A 277 4.11 94.72 -11.44
CA GLU A 277 2.85 95.19 -12.02
C GLU A 277 2.05 96.02 -10.99
N GLY A 278 1.38 97.06 -11.48
CA GLY A 278 0.62 98.01 -10.66
C GLY A 278 1.45 99.17 -10.09
N GLU A 279 2.78 99.10 -10.15
CA GLU A 279 3.66 100.17 -9.65
C GLU A 279 3.76 101.35 -10.62
N SER A 280 3.95 102.55 -10.06
CA SER A 280 4.22 103.78 -10.82
C SER A 280 5.61 103.74 -11.44
N TYR A 281 5.69 103.90 -12.77
CA TYR A 281 6.94 103.80 -13.52
C TYR A 281 7.20 105.04 -14.37
N ASN A 282 8.48 105.37 -14.52
CA ASN A 282 8.95 106.43 -15.40
C ASN A 282 10.02 105.88 -16.34
N SER A 283 9.71 105.91 -17.64
CA SER A 283 10.57 105.34 -18.69
C SER A 283 11.88 106.11 -18.85
N GLY A 284 11.90 107.41 -18.54
CA GLY A 284 13.11 108.25 -18.62
C GLY A 284 14.11 108.06 -17.47
N LEU A 285 13.66 107.52 -16.33
CA LEU A 285 14.50 107.32 -15.13
C LEU A 285 14.73 105.84 -14.80
N CYS A 286 14.06 104.92 -15.49
CA CYS A 286 14.24 103.46 -15.37
C CYS A 286 14.19 102.96 -13.90
N ARG A 287 13.33 103.58 -13.08
CA ARG A 287 13.16 103.27 -11.65
C ARG A 287 11.74 103.60 -11.16
N LYS A 288 11.37 103.03 -10.01
CA LYS A 288 10.16 103.42 -9.28
C LYS A 288 10.23 104.92 -8.95
N LEU A 289 9.13 105.63 -9.16
CA LEU A 289 8.99 107.01 -8.70
C LEU A 289 8.40 107.02 -7.29
N ASP A 290 8.98 107.83 -6.40
CA ASP A 290 8.27 108.26 -5.21
C ASP A 290 7.06 109.13 -5.61
N GLN A 291 6.01 109.11 -4.78
CA GLN A 291 4.71 109.75 -5.03
C GLN A 291 4.75 111.26 -5.36
N SER A 292 5.92 111.90 -5.27
CA SER A 292 6.15 113.33 -5.53
C SER A 292 6.63 113.68 -6.95
N MET A 293 6.82 112.69 -7.84
CA MET A 293 7.28 112.93 -9.23
C MET A 293 6.17 112.67 -10.26
N PRO A 294 6.17 113.36 -11.43
CA PRO A 294 5.12 113.23 -12.43
C PRO A 294 5.06 111.79 -12.95
N THR A 295 3.97 111.07 -12.65
CA THR A 295 3.75 109.70 -13.08
C THR A 295 3.43 109.65 -14.56
N GLN A 296 4.18 108.85 -15.32
CA GLN A 296 3.90 108.56 -16.74
C GLN A 296 2.97 107.35 -16.95
N GLY A 297 2.44 106.76 -15.87
CA GLY A 297 1.42 105.70 -15.87
C GLY A 297 1.74 104.55 -14.91
N LYS A 298 0.87 103.53 -14.86
CA LYS A 298 1.07 102.31 -14.04
C LYS A 298 1.52 101.14 -14.90
N ILE A 299 2.46 100.34 -14.40
CA ILE A 299 2.89 99.11 -15.08
C ILE A 299 1.72 98.14 -15.16
N THR A 300 1.38 97.69 -16.36
CA THR A 300 0.37 96.64 -16.59
C THR A 300 0.99 95.28 -16.82
N GLN A 301 2.23 95.21 -17.31
CA GLN A 301 2.95 93.97 -17.54
C GLN A 301 4.47 94.21 -17.53
N VAL A 302 5.23 93.30 -16.93
CA VAL A 302 6.71 93.29 -17.00
C VAL A 302 7.15 92.23 -18.00
N HIS A 303 7.69 92.67 -19.14
CA HIS A 303 8.15 91.78 -20.21
C HIS A 303 9.59 91.32 -19.99
N PHE A 304 10.47 92.26 -19.59
CA PHE A 304 11.85 91.95 -19.22
C PHE A 304 12.22 92.69 -17.94
N GLN A 305 12.74 91.96 -16.96
CA GLN A 305 13.26 92.55 -15.73
C GLN A 305 14.72 92.95 -15.92
N GLY A 306 14.98 94.25 -15.99
CA GLY A 306 16.33 94.79 -16.13
C GLY A 306 17.23 94.50 -14.92
N TYR A 307 18.48 94.94 -14.96
CA TYR A 307 19.46 94.65 -13.92
C TYR A 307 20.46 95.79 -13.69
N LYS A 308 21.10 95.70 -12.52
CA LYS A 308 22.25 96.50 -12.10
C LYS A 308 23.47 95.62 -12.00
N GLN A 309 24.62 96.21 -12.25
CA GLN A 309 25.92 95.63 -11.97
C GLN A 309 26.67 96.55 -11.02
N LYS A 310 27.10 96.02 -9.87
CA LYS A 310 27.81 96.79 -8.82
C LYS A 310 27.09 98.10 -8.48
N GLY A 311 25.76 98.04 -8.35
CA GLY A 311 24.89 99.17 -8.00
C GLY A 311 24.52 100.13 -9.15
N LYS A 312 25.12 100.02 -10.33
CA LYS A 312 24.80 100.85 -11.50
C LYS A 312 23.80 100.16 -12.42
N VAL A 313 22.75 100.86 -12.85
CA VAL A 313 21.78 100.33 -13.81
C VAL A 313 22.47 100.12 -15.15
N LYS A 314 22.44 98.89 -15.65
CA LYS A 314 23.02 98.49 -16.94
C LYS A 314 21.95 98.36 -18.00
N HIS A 315 20.85 97.70 -17.65
CA HIS A 315 19.71 97.53 -18.55
C HIS A 315 18.42 97.86 -17.80
N ALA A 316 17.56 98.67 -18.40
CA ALA A 316 16.27 99.06 -17.84
C ALA A 316 15.24 97.93 -17.96
N SER A 317 14.17 97.96 -17.17
CA SER A 317 13.08 97.00 -17.34
C SER A 317 12.20 97.37 -18.54
N SER A 318 11.84 96.37 -19.35
CA SER A 318 10.87 96.50 -20.43
C SER A 318 9.49 96.20 -19.87
N VAL A 319 8.62 97.21 -19.90
CA VAL A 319 7.29 97.16 -19.27
C VAL A 319 6.24 97.80 -20.16
N SER A 320 5.02 97.28 -20.12
CA SER A 320 3.84 97.99 -20.64
C SER A 320 3.28 98.90 -19.55
N VAL A 321 2.93 100.12 -19.93
CA VAL A 321 2.40 101.15 -19.03
C VAL A 321 1.07 101.64 -19.59
N LYS A 322 0.09 101.84 -18.70
CA LYS A 322 -1.23 102.40 -19.03
C LYS A 322 -1.48 103.72 -18.32
#